data_AF-A0A958L974-F1
#
_entry.id   AF-A0A958L974-F1
#
_cell.length_a   1.000
_cell.length_b   1.000
_cell.length_c   1.000
_cell.angle_alpha   90.00
_cell.angle_beta   90.00
_cell.angle_gamma   90.00
#
_symmetry.space_group_name_H-M   'P 1'
#
loop_
_entity.id
_entity.type
_entity.pdbx_description
1 polymer ?
#
loop_
_entity_poly.entity_id
_entity_poly.type
_entity_poly.pdbx_seq_one_letter_code
_entity_poly.pdbx_strand_id
1 'polypeptide(L)'
;FELSWGNLERALDINPSDETALDLLVEWGVKESKFDILIDRLELFLQAQPHHIHMKETLVKVLLVGGRVKKAEQLLDAIVKEDPRNSAMQEMLKILKQNNQLHGAVSD
;
A
#
# COMPACT_ATOMS: atom_id res chain seq x y z
N PHE A 1 23.42 -2.89 4.39
CA PHE A 1 21.96 -2.70 4.31
C PHE A 1 21.61 -1.30 3.80
N GLU A 2 22.17 -0.22 4.37
CA GLU A 2 21.92 1.16 3.88
C GLU A 2 22.24 1.41 2.39
N LEU A 3 23.29 0.77 1.85
CA LEU A 3 23.64 0.90 0.43
C LEU A 3 22.55 0.36 -0.51
N SER A 4 21.82 -0.69 -0.11
CA SER A 4 20.74 -1.26 -0.93
C SER A 4 19.53 -0.34 -0.99
N TRP A 5 19.14 0.25 0.14
CA TRP A 5 18.05 1.23 0.21
C TRP A 5 18.34 2.47 -0.63
N GLY A 6 19.49 3.11 -0.43
CA GLY A 6 19.85 4.33 -1.16
C GLY A 6 20.00 4.10 -2.67
N ASN A 7 20.44 2.91 -3.09
CA ASN A 7 20.51 2.55 -4.51
C ASN A 7 19.11 2.39 -5.13
N LEU A 8 18.16 1.81 -4.41
CA LEU A 8 16.77 1.68 -4.86
C LEU A 8 16.07 3.03 -4.93
N GLU A 9 16.27 3.91 -3.94
CA GLU A 9 15.73 5.27 -4.01
C GLU A 9 16.29 6.06 -5.19
N ARG A 10 17.61 5.99 -5.43
CA ARG A 10 18.22 6.63 -6.61
C ARG A 10 17.68 6.05 -7.91
N ALA A 11 17.43 4.74 -7.99
CA ALA A 11 16.83 4.13 -9.18
C ALA A 11 15.44 4.70 -9.44
N LEU A 12 14.63 4.86 -8.39
CA LEU A 12 13.28 5.45 -8.47
C LEU A 12 13.30 6.96 -8.71
N ASP A 13 14.32 7.69 -8.28
CA ASP A 13 14.48 9.10 -8.64
C ASP A 13 14.80 9.28 -10.14
N ILE A 14 15.50 8.32 -10.75
CA ILE A 14 15.79 8.31 -12.20
C ILE A 14 14.56 7.83 -12.98
N ASN A 15 13.92 6.76 -12.50
CA ASN A 15 12.72 6.19 -13.10
C ASN A 15 11.66 5.87 -12.03
N PRO A 16 10.73 6.80 -11.75
CA PRO A 16 9.68 6.61 -10.75
C PRO A 16 8.69 5.48 -11.07
N SER A 17 8.70 4.98 -12.31
CA SER A 17 7.84 3.88 -12.77
C SER A 17 8.58 2.54 -12.87
N ASP A 18 9.78 2.42 -12.29
CA ASP A 18 10.47 1.14 -12.17
C ASP A 18 9.80 0.28 -11.10
N GLU A 19 8.89 -0.59 -11.56
CA GLU A 19 8.14 -1.50 -10.69
C GLU A 19 9.05 -2.43 -9.90
N THR A 20 10.15 -2.89 -10.51
CA THR A 20 11.08 -3.84 -9.85
C THR A 20 11.83 -3.15 -8.72
N ALA A 21 12.31 -1.92 -8.94
CA ALA A 21 12.95 -1.14 -7.90
C ALA A 21 11.97 -0.78 -6.78
N LEU A 22 10.70 -0.52 -7.11
CA LEU A 22 9.66 -0.19 -6.13
C LEU A 22 9.30 -1.38 -5.25
N ASP A 23 9.13 -2.59 -5.83
CA ASP A 23 8.86 -3.81 -5.06
C ASP A 23 10.00 -4.12 -4.08
N LEU A 24 11.25 -4.03 -4.55
CA LEU A 24 12.42 -4.21 -3.69
C LEU A 24 12.47 -3.14 -2.59
N LEU A 25 12.13 -1.88 -2.91
CA LEU A 25 12.07 -0.83 -1.90
C LEU A 25 11.00 -1.17 -0.84
N VAL A 26 9.81 -1.61 -1.24
CA VAL A 26 8.74 -2.00 -0.31
C VAL A 26 9.17 -3.15 0.59
N GLU A 27 9.76 -4.22 0.03
CA GLU A 27 10.19 -5.38 0.82
C GLU A 27 11.17 -4.98 1.93
N TRP A 28 12.10 -4.07 1.62
CA TRP A 28 13.10 -3.59 2.56
C TRP A 28 12.52 -2.56 3.53
N GLY A 29 11.73 -1.62 3.03
CA GLY A 29 11.20 -0.50 3.81
C GLY A 29 10.19 -0.95 4.85
N VAL A 30 9.42 -2.01 4.57
CA VAL A 30 8.53 -2.61 5.57
C VAL A 30 9.33 -3.18 6.74
N LYS A 31 10.46 -3.86 6.48
CA LYS A 31 11.34 -4.41 7.53
C LYS A 31 11.95 -3.29 8.38
N GLU A 32 12.27 -2.14 7.77
CA GLU A 32 12.83 -0.97 8.44
C GLU A 32 11.79 0.04 8.94
N SER A 33 10.49 -0.29 8.85
CA SER A 33 9.37 0.59 9.24
C SER A 33 9.35 1.97 8.56
N LYS A 34 9.88 2.08 7.34
CA LYS A 34 9.95 3.32 6.54
C LYS A 34 8.63 3.60 5.80
N PHE A 35 7.50 3.50 6.48
CA PHE A 35 6.19 3.47 5.85
C PHE A 35 5.82 4.75 5.10
N ASP A 36 6.15 5.93 5.64
CA ASP A 36 5.79 7.20 4.99
C ASP A 36 6.50 7.35 3.64
N ILE A 37 7.79 7.00 3.56
CA ILE A 37 8.54 7.01 2.29
C ILE A 37 7.95 6.02 1.30
N LEU A 38 7.60 4.80 1.75
CA LEU A 38 6.99 3.80 0.88
C LEU A 38 5.64 4.26 0.32
N ILE A 39 4.80 4.88 1.15
CA ILE A 39 3.51 5.42 0.74
C ILE A 39 3.72 6.47 -0.36
N ASP A 40 4.62 7.44 -0.14
CA ASP A 40 4.89 8.49 -1.12
C ASP A 40 5.38 7.93 -2.46
N ARG A 41 6.26 6.92 -2.44
CA ARG A 41 6.76 6.28 -3.68
C ARG A 41 5.67 5.48 -4.41
N LEU A 42 4.84 4.74 -3.69
CA LEU A 42 3.72 4.00 -4.27
C LEU A 42 2.65 4.95 -4.84
N GLU A 43 2.33 6.02 -4.13
CA GLU A 43 1.40 7.05 -4.62
C GLU A 43 1.94 7.72 -5.89
N LEU A 44 3.24 8.06 -5.94
CA LEU A 44 3.87 8.62 -7.13
C LEU A 44 3.81 7.66 -8.33
N PHE A 45 4.11 6.37 -8.12
CA PHE A 45 3.98 5.35 -9.18
C PHE A 45 2.54 5.28 -9.71
N LEU A 46 1.56 5.26 -8.80
CA LEU A 46 0.14 5.17 -9.14
C LEU A 46 -0.42 6.44 -9.79
N GLN A 47 0.21 7.61 -9.63
CA GLN A 47 -0.13 8.79 -10.42
C GLN A 47 0.13 8.58 -11.91
N ALA A 48 1.22 7.87 -12.26
CA ALA A 48 1.54 7.51 -13.64
C ALA A 48 0.75 6.29 -14.13
N GLN A 49 0.44 5.35 -13.23
CA GLN A 49 -0.22 4.08 -13.53
C GLN A 49 -1.47 3.85 -12.65
N PRO A 50 -2.54 4.65 -12.82
CA PRO A 50 -3.67 4.69 -11.89
C PRO A 50 -4.55 3.44 -11.90
N HIS A 51 -4.34 2.49 -12.83
CA HIS A 51 -5.06 1.21 -12.88
C HIS A 51 -4.16 0.02 -12.53
N HIS A 52 -2.95 0.26 -12.01
CA HIS A 52 -2.01 -0.80 -11.65
C HIS A 52 -2.44 -1.51 -10.36
N ILE A 53 -3.29 -2.54 -10.51
CA ILE A 53 -3.95 -3.21 -9.37
C ILE A 53 -2.94 -3.75 -8.36
N HIS A 54 -1.84 -4.35 -8.81
CA HIS A 54 -0.82 -4.90 -7.93
C HIS A 54 -0.21 -3.81 -7.02
N MET A 55 0.04 -2.61 -7.56
CA MET A 55 0.63 -1.51 -6.78
C MET A 55 -0.39 -0.87 -5.85
N LYS A 56 -1.67 -0.82 -6.24
CA LYS A 56 -2.76 -0.42 -5.33
C LYS A 56 -2.87 -1.39 -4.15
N GLU A 57 -2.78 -2.69 -4.40
CA GLU A 57 -2.79 -3.71 -3.35
C GLU A 57 -1.58 -3.59 -2.41
N THR A 58 -0.39 -3.37 -2.97
CA THR A 58 0.83 -3.13 -2.21
C THR A 58 0.70 -1.90 -1.33
N LEU A 59 0.13 -0.80 -1.83
CA LEU A 59 -0.15 0.40 -1.04
C LEU A 59 -1.14 0.13 0.09
N VAL A 60 -2.23 -0.61 -0.14
CA VAL A 60 -3.15 -1.03 0.93
C VAL A 60 -2.40 -1.79 2.03
N LYS A 61 -1.56 -2.76 1.67
CA LYS A 61 -0.79 -3.55 2.64
C LYS A 61 0.19 -2.68 3.43
N VAL A 62 0.93 -1.79 2.78
CA VAL A 62 1.86 -0.86 3.44
C VAL A 62 1.11 0.06 4.40
N LEU A 63 -0.05 0.60 3.99
CA LEU A 63 -0.90 1.43 4.85
C LEU A 63 -1.37 0.67 6.08
N LEU A 64 -1.79 -0.59 5.95
CA LEU A 64 -2.22 -1.43 7.07
C LEU A 64 -1.08 -1.71 8.05
N VAL A 65 0.08 -2.13 7.56
CA VAL A 65 1.26 -2.42 8.41
C VAL A 65 1.77 -1.14 9.09
N GLY A 66 1.71 0.00 8.40
CA GLY A 66 2.03 1.32 8.97
C GLY A 66 0.95 1.93 9.86
N GLY A 67 -0.11 1.18 10.21
CA GLY A 67 -1.19 1.63 11.10
C GLY A 67 -2.12 2.71 10.50
N ARG A 68 -2.02 3.00 9.20
CA ARG A 68 -2.86 3.96 8.47
C ARG A 68 -4.20 3.34 8.05
N VAL A 69 -4.86 2.66 8.99
CA VAL A 69 -6.07 1.82 8.76
C VAL A 69 -7.16 2.57 7.98
N LYS A 70 -7.47 3.81 8.36
CA LYS A 70 -8.50 4.63 7.67
C LYS A 70 -8.17 4.89 6.20
N LYS A 71 -6.90 5.18 5.88
CA LYS A 71 -6.47 5.39 4.48
C LYS A 71 -6.52 4.08 3.70
N ALA A 72 -6.09 2.97 4.31
CA ALA A 72 -6.18 1.65 3.69
C ALA A 72 -7.63 1.29 3.34
N GLU A 73 -8.57 1.54 4.26
CA GLU A 73 -10.00 1.30 4.04
C GLU A 73 -10.55 2.13 2.87
N GLN A 74 -10.23 3.43 2.82
CA GLN A 74 -10.64 4.32 1.72
C GLN A 74 -10.13 3.88 0.36
N LEU A 75 -8.84 3.50 0.28
CA LEU A 75 -8.23 3.03 -0.96
C LEU A 75 -8.85 1.70 -1.40
N LEU A 76 -9.04 0.77 -0.47
CA LEU A 76 -9.62 -0.53 -0.75
C LEU A 76 -11.10 -0.43 -1.17
N ASP A 77 -11.86 0.48 -0.57
CA ASP A 77 -13.22 0.84 -1.01
C ASP A 77 -13.21 1.36 -2.46
N ALA A 78 -12.23 2.18 -2.84
CA ALA A 78 -12.11 2.67 -4.21
C ALA A 78 -11.78 1.54 -5.20
N ILE A 79 -10.83 0.65 -4.85
CA ILE A 79 -10.47 -0.52 -5.67
C ILE A 79 -11.68 -1.41 -5.94
N VAL A 80 -12.46 -1.74 -4.91
CA VAL A 80 -13.65 -2.61 -5.04
C VAL A 80 -14.74 -1.96 -5.88
N LYS A 81 -14.87 -0.62 -5.86
CA LYS A 81 -15.81 0.11 -6.72
C LYS A 81 -15.37 0.11 -8.18
N GLU A 82 -14.07 0.21 -8.44
CA GLU A 82 -13.51 0.15 -9.80
C GLU A 82 -13.61 -1.26 -10.40
N ASP A 83 -13.30 -2.30 -9.62
CA ASP A 83 -13.43 -3.70 -10.03
C ASP A 83 -14.23 -4.54 -9.02
N PRO A 84 -15.57 -4.54 -9.13
CA PRO A 84 -16.43 -5.34 -8.28
C PRO A 84 -16.31 -6.86 -8.48
N ARG A 85 -15.47 -7.35 -9.40
CA ARG A 85 -15.24 -8.78 -9.60
C ARG A 85 -13.98 -9.28 -8.91
N ASN A 86 -13.15 -8.37 -8.38
CA ASN A 86 -11.96 -8.74 -7.61
C ASN A 86 -12.39 -9.21 -6.20
N SER A 87 -12.68 -10.51 -6.09
CA SER A 87 -13.12 -11.15 -4.85
C SER A 87 -12.10 -11.05 -3.71
N ALA A 88 -10.80 -11.03 -4.03
CA ALA A 88 -9.74 -10.87 -3.04
C ALA A 88 -9.81 -9.50 -2.36
N MET A 89 -10.03 -8.44 -3.13
CA MET A 89 -10.17 -7.07 -2.60
C MET A 89 -11.45 -6.88 -1.81
N GLN A 90 -12.55 -7.51 -2.25
CA GLN A 90 -13.81 -7.52 -1.50
C GLN A 90 -13.66 -8.19 -0.14
N GLU A 91 -13.03 -9.36 -0.10
CA GLU A 91 -12.85 -10.08 1.15
C GLU A 91 -11.92 -9.33 2.11
N MET A 92 -10.82 -8.76 1.59
CA MET A 92 -9.93 -7.90 2.39
C MET A 92 -10.67 -6.71 3.00
N LEU A 93 -11.55 -6.05 2.24
CA LEU A 93 -12.34 -4.90 2.70
C LEU A 93 -13.31 -5.29 3.80
N LYS A 94 -14.00 -6.42 3.61
CA LYS A 94 -14.95 -6.97 4.58
C LYS A 94 -14.25 -7.29 5.91
N ILE A 95 -13.12 -8.00 5.86
CA ILE A 95 -12.32 -8.34 7.05
C ILE A 95 -11.86 -7.06 7.76
N LEU A 96 -11.36 -6.08 7.00
CA LEU A 96 -10.90 -4.81 7.56
C LEU A 96 -12.01 -4.06 8.31
N LYS A 97 -13.20 -3.96 7.70
CA LYS A 97 -14.36 -3.29 8.29
C LYS A 97 -14.86 -4.01 9.54
N GLN A 98 -14.90 -5.34 9.53
CA GLN A 98 -15.28 -6.14 10.69
C GLN A 98 -14.32 -5.93 11.87
N ASN A 99 -13.01 -5.97 11.63
CA ASN A 99 -12.02 -5.76 12.69
C ASN A 99 -12.12 -4.34 13.28
N ASN A 100 -12.31 -3.32 12.43
CA ASN A 100 -12.45 -1.94 12.88
C ASN A 100 -13.72 -1.73 13.74
N GLN A 101 -14.83 -2.40 13.38
CA GLN A 101 -16.08 -2.37 14.15
C GLN A 101 -15.95 -3.08 15.50
N LEU A 102 -15.27 -4.23 15.56
CA LEU A 102 -15.06 -4.98 16.80
C LEU A 102 -14.22 -4.19 17.80
N HIS A 103 -13.19 -3.48 17.36
CA HIS A 103 -12.40 -2.63 18.26
C HIS A 103 -13.16 -1.39 18.73
N GLY A 104 -14.07 -0.85 17.91
CA GLY A 104 -14.97 0.23 18.32
C GLY A 104 -16.00 -0.19 19.36
N ALA A 105 -16.43 -1.46 19.36
CA ALA A 105 -17.48 -1.99 20.23
C ALA A 105 -17.02 -2.40 21.65
N VAL A 106 -15.71 -2.41 21.93
CA VAL A 106 -15.14 -2.79 23.26
C VAL A 106 -14.83 -1.55 24.12
N SER A 107 -15.18 -0.36 23.66
CA SER A 107 -14.89 0.91 24.37
C SER A 107 -16.09 1.54 25.09
N ASP A 108 -17.22 0.81 25.24
CA ASP A 108 -18.40 1.26 26.00
C ASP A 108 -18.69 0.36 27.22
#